data_AF-A0A8U0M439-F1
#
_entry.id   AF-A0A8U0M439-F1
#
_cell.length_a   1.000
_cell.length_b   1.000
_cell.length_c   1.000
_cell.angle_alpha   90.00
_cell.angle_beta   90.00
_cell.angle_gamma   90.00
#
_symmetry.space_group_name_H-M   'P 1'
#
loop_
_entity.id
_entity.type
_entity.pdbx_description
1 polymer ?
#
loop_
_entity_poly.entity_id
_entity_poly.type
_entity_poly.pdbx_seq_one_letter_code
_entity_poly.pdbx_strand_id
1 'polypeptide(L)'
;MEANTSLEHRMLTDTLGLLGDGTTINITPDQGILLLEGWLNALPGDVGAERVLAEVGTLRDLLKSDSPNVEQIRHLLLNMARHTATLANEPTVDDPTSVQIKKLADVLRTFSNHF
;
A
#
# COMPACT_ATOMS: atom_id res chain seq x y z
N MET A 1 -21.14 -17.99 3.14
CA MET A 1 -20.80 -16.56 2.92
C MET A 1 -19.31 -16.53 2.59
N GLU A 2 -18.93 -16.52 1.32
CA GLU A 2 -17.51 -16.70 0.89
C GLU A 2 -17.17 -15.81 -0.32
N ALA A 3 -17.69 -14.58 -0.38
CA ALA A 3 -17.50 -13.70 -1.54
C ALA A 3 -16.45 -12.58 -1.33
N ASN A 4 -16.16 -12.15 -0.10
CA ASN A 4 -15.26 -11.01 0.14
C ASN A 4 -13.77 -11.35 -0.02
N THR A 5 -13.32 -12.51 0.48
CA THR A 5 -11.91 -12.91 0.44
C THR A 5 -11.36 -13.07 -0.98
N SER A 6 -12.19 -13.38 -1.97
CA SER A 6 -11.74 -13.52 -3.36
C SER A 6 -11.44 -12.17 -4.04
N LEU A 7 -12.14 -11.10 -3.68
CA LEU A 7 -11.98 -9.80 -4.33
C LEU A 7 -10.75 -9.09 -3.79
N GLU A 8 -10.60 -9.09 -2.45
CA GLU A 8 -9.46 -8.56 -1.71
C GLU A 8 -8.15 -9.18 -2.22
N HIS A 9 -8.11 -10.52 -2.32
CA HIS A 9 -6.94 -11.25 -2.83
C HIS A 9 -6.60 -10.91 -4.28
N ARG A 10 -7.61 -10.77 -5.15
CA ARG A 10 -7.37 -10.41 -6.56
C ARG A 10 -6.86 -8.99 -6.70
N MET A 11 -7.51 -8.01 -6.06
CA MET A 11 -7.07 -6.62 -6.10
C MET A 11 -5.65 -6.47 -5.54
N LEU A 12 -5.32 -7.19 -4.48
CA LEU A 12 -3.97 -7.17 -3.91
C LEU A 12 -2.95 -7.88 -4.80
N THR A 13 -3.32 -9.00 -5.44
CA THR A 13 -2.46 -9.68 -6.41
C THR A 13 -2.20 -8.81 -7.64
N ASP A 14 -3.22 -8.13 -8.15
CA ASP A 14 -3.09 -7.18 -9.26
C ASP A 14 -2.20 -6.01 -8.85
N THR A 15 -2.41 -5.45 -7.65
CA THR A 15 -1.59 -4.33 -7.12
C THR A 15 -0.14 -4.74 -6.88
N LEU A 16 0.12 -5.93 -6.34
CA LEU A 16 1.47 -6.44 -6.11
C LEU A 16 2.15 -6.86 -7.42
N GLY A 17 1.42 -7.41 -8.40
CA GLY A 17 1.94 -7.69 -9.73
C GLY A 17 2.31 -6.39 -10.46
N LEU A 18 1.51 -5.35 -10.25
CA LEU A 18 1.75 -4.01 -10.79
C LEU A 18 2.97 -3.34 -10.12
N LEU A 19 3.06 -3.35 -8.80
CA LEU A 19 4.10 -2.63 -8.05
C LEU A 19 5.41 -3.42 -7.82
N GLY A 20 5.37 -4.76 -7.86
CA GLY A 20 6.42 -5.62 -7.29
C GLY A 20 7.09 -6.60 -8.26
N ASP A 21 6.56 -6.84 -9.47
CA ASP A 21 7.04 -7.94 -10.32
C ASP A 21 8.33 -7.61 -11.10
N GLY A 22 8.99 -6.48 -10.82
CA GLY A 22 10.25 -6.05 -11.46
C GLY A 22 10.15 -5.85 -12.97
N THR A 23 9.00 -6.14 -13.57
CA THR A 23 8.64 -5.78 -14.92
C THR A 23 8.42 -4.28 -14.92
N THR A 24 8.95 -3.59 -15.91
CA THR A 24 8.92 -2.14 -16.10
C THR A 24 7.48 -1.68 -16.38
N ILE A 25 6.59 -1.83 -15.41
CA ILE A 25 5.25 -1.30 -15.52
C ILE A 25 5.40 0.17 -15.18
N ASN A 26 5.27 1.00 -16.22
CA ASN A 26 5.32 2.45 -16.16
C ASN A 26 4.07 2.98 -15.45
N ILE A 27 3.91 2.61 -14.18
CA ILE A 27 2.79 3.02 -13.34
C ILE A 27 3.11 4.42 -12.88
N THR A 28 2.20 5.33 -13.21
CA THR A 28 2.30 6.70 -12.71
C THR A 28 2.07 6.73 -11.20
N PRO A 29 2.66 7.69 -10.46
CA PRO A 29 2.43 7.81 -9.02
C PRO A 29 0.94 7.85 -8.64
N ASP A 30 0.10 8.54 -9.43
CA ASP A 30 -1.36 8.57 -9.23
C ASP A 30 -2.03 7.19 -9.38
N GLN A 31 -1.60 6.38 -10.35
CA GLN A 31 -2.11 5.01 -10.51
C GLN A 31 -1.69 4.13 -9.33
N GLY A 32 -0.45 4.27 -8.83
CA GLY A 32 0.01 3.57 -7.64
C GLY A 32 -0.83 3.93 -6.41
N ILE A 33 -1.11 5.22 -6.20
CA ILE A 33 -1.97 5.70 -5.12
C ILE A 33 -3.38 5.12 -5.20
N LEU A 34 -4.00 5.13 -6.39
CA LEU A 34 -5.36 4.62 -6.58
C LEU A 34 -5.46 3.12 -6.24
N LEU A 35 -4.44 2.34 -6.61
CA LEU A 35 -4.37 0.90 -6.29
C LEU A 35 -4.25 0.68 -4.77
N LEU A 36 -3.41 1.45 -4.09
CA LEU A 36 -3.26 1.41 -2.64
C LEU A 36 -4.57 1.76 -1.93
N GLU A 37 -5.27 2.80 -2.38
CA GLU A 37 -6.56 3.21 -1.82
C GLU A 37 -7.63 2.14 -2.03
N GLY A 38 -7.77 1.62 -3.26
CA GLY A 38 -8.75 0.59 -3.57
C GLY A 38 -8.53 -0.67 -2.74
N TRP A 39 -7.28 -1.04 -2.51
CA TRP A 39 -6.93 -2.16 -1.65
C TRP A 39 -7.22 -1.89 -0.17
N LEU A 40 -6.79 -0.75 0.38
CA LEU A 40 -7.03 -0.41 1.80
C LEU A 40 -8.53 -0.32 2.12
N ASN A 41 -9.34 0.18 1.18
CA ASN A 41 -10.80 0.21 1.33
C ASN A 41 -11.44 -1.19 1.24
N ALA A 42 -10.77 -2.16 0.61
CA ALA A 42 -11.25 -3.53 0.54
C ALA A 42 -10.98 -4.30 1.85
N LEU A 43 -10.07 -3.85 2.72
CA LEU A 43 -9.80 -4.50 3.99
C LEU A 43 -10.99 -4.33 4.97
N PRO A 44 -11.61 -5.41 5.43
CA PRO A 44 -12.80 -5.33 6.26
C PRO A 44 -12.44 -4.98 7.72
N GLY A 45 -12.89 -3.80 8.18
CA GLY A 45 -13.03 -3.48 9.61
C GLY A 45 -11.74 -3.28 10.40
N ASP A 46 -10.61 -3.04 9.74
CA ASP A 46 -9.32 -2.91 10.40
C ASP A 46 -8.95 -1.44 10.68
N VAL A 47 -8.91 -1.07 11.96
CA VAL A 47 -8.52 0.28 12.43
C VAL A 47 -7.09 0.63 11.98
N GLY A 48 -6.25 -0.38 11.73
CA GLY A 48 -4.91 -0.18 11.18
C GLY A 48 -4.93 0.30 9.72
N ALA A 49 -5.94 -0.07 8.93
CA ALA A 49 -6.07 0.33 7.53
C ALA A 49 -6.42 1.82 7.38
N GLU A 50 -7.23 2.38 8.28
CA GLU A 50 -7.58 3.81 8.28
C GLU A 50 -6.32 4.70 8.41
N ARG A 51 -5.38 4.27 9.26
CA ARG A 51 -4.10 4.98 9.43
C ARG A 51 -3.28 4.97 8.14
N VAL A 52 -3.14 3.81 7.51
CA VAL A 52 -2.40 3.69 6.24
C VAL A 52 -3.11 4.48 5.14
N LEU A 53 -4.45 4.51 5.13
CA LEU A 53 -5.24 5.28 4.16
C LEU A 53 -5.01 6.80 4.30
N ALA A 54 -4.92 7.32 5.54
CA ALA A 54 -4.57 8.70 5.79
C ALA A 54 -3.15 9.05 5.30
N GLU A 55 -2.20 8.13 5.45
CA GLU A 55 -0.84 8.31 4.93
C GLU A 55 -0.80 8.28 3.40
N VAL A 56 -1.59 7.42 2.75
CA VAL A 56 -1.74 7.42 1.28
C VAL A 56 -2.32 8.76 0.80
N GLY A 57 -3.31 9.31 1.49
CA GLY A 57 -3.84 10.64 1.20
C GLY A 57 -2.76 11.73 1.32
N THR A 58 -1.95 11.67 2.37
CA THR A 58 -0.81 12.60 2.56
C THR A 58 0.22 12.46 1.43
N LEU A 59 0.50 11.23 0.99
CA LEU A 59 1.43 10.97 -0.11
C LEU A 59 0.92 11.57 -1.42
N ARG A 60 -0.39 11.42 -1.68
CA ARG A 60 -1.07 12.04 -2.83
C ARG A 60 -0.91 13.55 -2.83
N ASP A 61 -1.10 14.19 -1.69
CA ASP A 61 -1.01 15.65 -1.57
C ASP A 61 0.45 16.13 -1.74
N LEU A 62 1.42 15.41 -1.18
CA LEU A 62 2.85 15.72 -1.36
C LEU A 62 3.30 15.59 -2.82
N LEU A 63 2.83 14.57 -3.54
CA LEU A 63 3.17 14.36 -4.95
C LEU A 63 2.52 15.40 -5.87
N LYS A 64 1.41 16.00 -5.45
CA LYS A 64 0.73 17.09 -6.19
C LYS A 64 1.27 18.48 -5.88
N SER A 65 2.17 18.61 -4.90
CA SER A 65 2.82 19.87 -4.57
C SER A 65 3.69 20.37 -5.74
N ASP A 66 3.68 21.68 -6.00
CA ASP A 66 4.55 22.32 -7.00
C ASP A 66 6.06 22.08 -6.72
N SER A 67 6.41 21.78 -5.47
CA SER A 67 7.75 21.37 -5.05
C SER A 67 7.66 20.21 -4.06
N PRO A 68 7.61 18.97 -4.55
CA PRO A 68 7.52 17.79 -3.70
C PRO A 68 8.78 17.69 -2.84
N ASN A 69 8.63 17.68 -1.53
CA ASN A 69 9.75 17.46 -0.62
C ASN A 69 10.08 15.96 -0.61
N VAL A 70 11.12 15.60 -1.37
CA VAL A 70 11.59 14.23 -1.55
C VAL A 70 11.89 13.54 -0.22
N GLU A 71 12.46 14.26 0.75
CA GLU A 71 12.78 13.71 2.07
C GLU A 71 11.50 13.42 2.89
N GLN A 72 10.49 14.29 2.78
CA GLN A 72 9.18 14.04 3.40
C GLN A 72 8.46 12.84 2.75
N ILE A 73 8.52 12.72 1.43
CA ILE A 73 7.97 11.57 0.70
C ILE A 73 8.66 10.28 1.13
N ARG A 74 9.99 10.28 1.20
CA ARG A 74 10.80 9.15 1.68
C ARG A 74 10.40 8.73 3.09
N HIS A 75 10.32 9.68 4.00
CA HIS A 75 9.89 9.43 5.38
C HIS A 75 8.46 8.88 5.46
N LEU A 76 7.54 9.42 4.66
CA LEU A 76 6.16 8.96 4.61
C LEU A 76 6.07 7.53 4.10
N LEU A 77 6.76 7.19 3.01
CA LEU A 77 6.81 5.83 2.47
C LEU A 77 7.38 4.82 3.48
N LEU A 78 8.42 5.19 4.24
CA LEU A 78 8.95 4.36 5.32
C LEU A 78 7.96 4.16 6.46
N ASN A 79 7.22 5.20 6.83
CA ASN A 79 6.18 5.10 7.86
C ASN A 79 5.03 4.21 7.39
N MET A 80 4.57 4.40 6.15
CA MET A 80 3.55 3.56 5.51
C MET A 80 3.99 2.09 5.48
N ALA A 81 5.24 1.81 5.07
CA ALA A 81 5.79 0.46 5.08
C ALA A 81 5.73 -0.17 6.49
N ARG A 82 6.09 0.59 7.53
CA ARG A 82 6.03 0.12 8.92
C ARG A 82 4.61 -0.15 9.39
N HIS A 83 3.67 0.76 9.16
CA HIS A 83 2.28 0.58 9.58
C HIS A 83 1.59 -0.54 8.80
N THR A 84 1.88 -0.66 7.50
CA THR A 84 1.42 -1.78 6.67
C THR A 84 1.97 -3.11 7.19
N ALA A 85 3.25 -3.16 7.57
CA ALA A 85 3.82 -4.37 8.18
C ALA A 85 3.18 -4.71 9.53
N THR A 86 2.80 -3.71 10.34
CA THR A 86 2.05 -3.94 11.60
C THR A 86 0.67 -4.52 11.31
N LEU A 87 -0.06 -3.96 10.34
CA LEU A 87 -1.36 -4.44 9.89
C LEU A 87 -1.32 -5.92 9.46
N ALA A 88 -0.24 -6.34 8.81
CA ALA A 88 -0.06 -7.75 8.43
C ALA A 88 0.01 -8.73 9.62
N ASN A 89 0.29 -8.25 10.83
CA ASN A 89 0.39 -9.08 12.03
C ASN A 89 -0.85 -8.95 12.93
N GLU A 90 -1.89 -8.23 12.50
CA GLU A 90 -3.14 -8.15 13.23
C GLU A 90 -3.85 -9.51 13.27
N PRO A 91 -4.46 -9.91 14.40
CA PRO A 91 -5.11 -11.23 14.53
C PRO A 91 -6.34 -11.41 13.63
N THR A 92 -6.90 -10.30 13.14
CA THR A 92 -8.06 -10.21 12.24
C THR A 92 -7.72 -10.54 10.79
N VAL A 93 -6.43 -10.53 10.44
CA VAL A 93 -5.93 -10.77 9.09
C VAL A 93 -5.60 -12.25 8.91
N ASP A 94 -6.15 -12.88 7.88
CA ASP A 94 -5.85 -14.27 7.54
C ASP A 94 -4.45 -14.42 6.95
N ASP A 95 -3.84 -15.60 7.10
CA ASP A 95 -2.45 -15.87 6.68
C ASP A 95 -2.16 -15.48 5.21
N PRO A 96 -3.04 -15.78 4.23
CA PRO A 96 -2.87 -15.34 2.85
C PRO A 96 -2.78 -13.81 2.70
N THR A 97 -3.72 -13.08 3.31
CA THR A 97 -3.74 -11.61 3.31
C THR A 97 -2.51 -11.05 4.03
N SER A 98 -2.11 -11.65 5.17
CA SER A 98 -0.90 -11.25 5.92
C SER A 98 0.37 -11.30 5.06
N VAL A 99 0.57 -12.37 4.29
CA VAL A 99 1.72 -12.50 3.38
C VAL A 99 1.71 -11.40 2.32
N GLN A 100 0.54 -11.09 1.78
CA GLN A 100 0.42 -10.07 0.75
C GLN A 100 0.62 -8.64 1.31
N ILE A 101 0.13 -8.35 2.51
CA ILE A 101 0.39 -7.07 3.20
C ILE A 101 1.88 -6.89 3.49
N LYS A 102 2.57 -7.96 3.91
CA LYS A 102 4.04 -7.95 4.09
C LYS A 102 4.77 -7.60 2.81
N LYS A 103 4.37 -8.19 1.68
CA LYS A 103 4.94 -7.84 0.36
C LYS A 103 4.72 -6.36 0.02
N LEU A 104 3.54 -5.82 0.32
CA LEU A 104 3.28 -4.40 0.08
C LEU A 104 4.17 -3.51 0.93
N ALA A 105 4.36 -3.85 2.21
CA ALA A 105 5.29 -3.13 3.08
C ALA A 105 6.72 -3.14 2.52
N ASP A 106 7.18 -4.27 1.98
CA ASP A 106 8.51 -4.39 1.35
C ASP A 106 8.63 -3.54 0.08
N VAL A 107 7.57 -3.50 -0.74
CA VAL A 107 7.50 -2.66 -1.94
C VAL A 107 7.57 -1.17 -1.57
N LEU A 108 6.78 -0.71 -0.59
CA LEU A 108 6.81 0.67 -0.09
C LEU A 108 8.20 1.06 0.43
N ARG A 109 8.85 0.14 1.15
CA ARG A 109 10.23 0.32 1.63
C ARG A 109 11.22 0.42 0.47
N THR A 110 11.06 -0.43 -0.55
CA THR A 110 11.92 -0.40 -1.74
C THR A 110 11.77 0.91 -2.47
N PHE A 111 10.54 1.38 -2.72
CA PHE A 111 10.27 2.70 -3.32
C PHE A 111 10.88 3.84 -2.51
N SER A 112 10.82 3.79 -1.18
CA SER A 112 11.46 4.80 -0.35
C SER A 112 12.98 4.89 -0.56
N ASN A 113 13.65 3.81 -0.94
CA ASN A 113 15.10 3.82 -1.21
C ASN A 113 15.45 4.40 -2.61
N HIS A 114 14.45 4.67 -3.46
CA HIS A 114 14.65 5.27 -4.78
C HIS A 114 14.51 6.80 -4.79
N PHE A 115 14.19 7.41 -3.63
CA PHE A 115 14.14 8.85 -3.39
C PHE A 115 15.38 9.31 -2.63
#